data_AF-A0A7S2CTL2-F1
#
_entry.id   AF-A0A7S2CTL2-F1
#
_cell.length_a   1.000
_cell.length_b   1.000
_cell.length_c   1.000
_cell.angle_alpha   90.00
_cell.angle_beta   90.00
_cell.angle_gamma   90.00
#
_symmetry.space_group_name_H-M   'P 1'
#
loop_
_entity.id
_entity.type
_entity.pdbx_description
1 polymer ?
#
loop_
_entity_poly.entity_id
_entity_poly.type
_entity_poly.pdbx_seq_one_letter_code
_entity_poly.pdbx_strand_id
1 'polypeptide(L)'
;MKESGVDEIIKKRVRSGSAVYVGQSAGSIVAGASIRTAFWKGWDDPGAAPTDWSDPASLEAMGLVDCVLFPHFSEDWASLVAQESAAADLHGRVICLTDDGEQSYICGDDE
;
A
#
# COMPACT_ATOMS: atom_id res chain seq x y z
N MET A 1 2.48 0.99 13.33
CA MET A 1 3.74 0.33 12.93
C MET A 1 4.94 1.25 13.10
N LYS A 2 4.92 2.45 12.50
CA LYS A 2 5.99 3.44 12.64
C LYS A 2 6.36 3.76 14.09
N GLU A 3 5.36 4.03 14.94
CA GLU A 3 5.58 4.35 16.35
C GLU A 3 6.34 3.26 17.11
N SER A 4 6.07 1.98 16.81
CA SER A 4 6.75 0.86 17.47
C SER A 4 8.07 0.46 16.80
N GLY A 5 8.39 1.01 15.62
CA GLY A 5 9.55 0.61 14.80
C GLY A 5 9.47 -0.81 14.23
N VAL A 6 8.31 -1.47 14.31
CA VAL A 6 8.16 -2.86 13.82
C VAL A 6 8.24 -2.95 12.29
N ASP A 7 7.89 -1.88 11.59
CA ASP A 7 8.06 -1.73 10.15
C ASP A 7 9.52 -1.92 9.71
N GLU A 8 10.49 -1.35 10.44
CA GLU A 8 11.91 -1.55 10.13
C GLU A 8 12.34 -3.02 10.27
N ILE A 9 11.83 -3.71 11.29
CA ILE A 9 12.10 -5.12 11.51
C ILE A 9 11.52 -5.95 10.36
N ILE A 10 10.27 -5.68 9.96
CA ILE A 10 9.61 -6.37 8.85
C ILE A 10 10.40 -6.14 7.55
N LYS A 11 10.69 -4.88 7.20
CA LYS A 11 11.46 -4.51 6.00
C LYS A 11 12.80 -5.24 5.95
N LYS A 12 13.54 -5.25 7.06
CA LYS A 12 14.82 -5.96 7.15
C LYS A 12 14.68 -7.46 6.89
N ARG A 13 13.67 -8.11 7.49
CA ARG A 13 13.48 -9.56 7.37
C ARG A 13 13.06 -9.99 5.98
N VAL A 14 12.19 -9.21 5.35
CA VAL A 14 11.71 -9.44 3.98
C VAL A 14 12.84 -9.23 2.98
N ARG A 15 13.54 -8.09 3.05
CA ARG A 15 14.64 -7.76 2.12
C ARG A 15 15.83 -8.70 2.24
N SER A 16 16.06 -9.31 3.40
CA SER A 16 17.11 -10.31 3.57
C SER A 16 16.71 -11.73 3.12
N GLY A 17 15.51 -11.91 2.57
CA GLY A 17 14.96 -13.23 2.22
C GLY A 17 14.66 -14.14 3.42
N SER A 18 14.73 -13.62 4.65
CA SER A 18 14.53 -14.44 5.87
C SER A 18 13.05 -14.59 6.26
N ALA A 19 12.17 -13.85 5.60
CA ALA A 19 10.72 -13.93 5.78
C ALA A 19 10.00 -13.60 4.47
N VAL A 20 8.85 -14.23 4.27
CA VAL A 20 7.89 -13.87 3.23
C VAL A 20 6.84 -12.94 3.83
N TYR A 21 6.54 -11.83 3.15
CA TYR A 21 5.45 -10.94 3.54
C TYR A 21 4.18 -11.32 2.77
N VAL A 22 3.08 -11.52 3.49
CA VAL A 22 1.76 -11.72 2.90
C VAL A 22 0.85 -10.60 3.40
N GLY A 23 0.46 -9.72 2.49
CA GLY A 23 -0.45 -8.60 2.76
C GLY A 23 -1.87 -8.92 2.30
N GLN A 24 -2.85 -8.61 3.13
CA GLN A 24 -4.27 -8.67 2.77
C GLN A 24 -4.92 -7.32 3.08
N SER A 25 -5.67 -6.77 2.11
CA SER A 25 -6.35 -5.48 2.24
C SER A 25 -5.39 -4.36 2.69
N ALA A 26 -5.60 -3.74 3.86
CA ALA A 26 -4.70 -2.75 4.45
C ALA A 26 -3.25 -3.25 4.57
N GLY A 27 -3.03 -4.56 4.78
CA GLY A 27 -1.70 -5.18 4.74
C GLY A 27 -1.02 -5.06 3.37
N SER A 28 -1.77 -5.16 2.29
CA SER A 28 -1.25 -4.92 0.93
C SER A 28 -0.91 -3.44 0.75
N ILE A 29 -1.76 -2.52 1.22
CA ILE A 29 -1.53 -1.07 1.13
C ILE A 29 -0.20 -0.69 1.80
N VAL A 30 0.03 -1.14 3.04
CA VAL A 30 1.27 -0.80 3.78
C VAL A 30 2.53 -1.47 3.23
N ALA A 31 2.41 -2.47 2.35
CA ALA A 31 3.55 -3.08 1.66
C ALA A 31 4.08 -2.20 0.51
N GLY A 32 3.22 -1.37 -0.09
CA GLY A 32 3.58 -0.48 -1.19
C GLY A 32 4.47 0.70 -0.78
N ALA A 33 4.66 1.63 -1.70
CA ALA A 33 5.44 2.85 -1.48
C ALA A 33 4.67 3.91 -0.66
N SER A 34 3.33 3.92 -0.69
CA SER A 34 2.51 4.87 0.05
C SER A 34 1.17 4.27 0.48
N ILE A 35 0.62 4.77 1.60
CA ILE A 35 -0.71 4.39 2.09
C ILE A 35 -1.87 5.21 1.50
N ARG A 36 -1.61 6.11 0.52
CA ARG A 36 -2.62 7.04 -0.02
C ARG A 36 -3.94 6.38 -0.41
N THR A 37 -3.90 5.16 -0.94
CA THR A 37 -5.08 4.40 -1.38
C THR A 37 -6.05 4.04 -0.24
N ALA A 38 -5.60 4.03 1.02
CA ALA A 38 -6.47 3.83 2.18
C ALA A 38 -7.55 4.92 2.28
N PHE A 39 -7.24 6.14 1.84
CA PHE A 39 -8.14 7.29 1.95
C PHE A 39 -9.20 7.36 0.84
N TRP A 40 -9.06 6.59 -0.24
CA TRP A 40 -9.85 6.83 -1.46
C TRP A 40 -11.28 6.31 -1.36
N LYS A 41 -11.47 5.10 -0.80
CA LYS A 41 -12.81 4.48 -0.67
C LYS A 41 -13.58 4.94 0.55
N GLY A 42 -12.93 5.63 1.49
CA GLY A 42 -13.49 5.97 2.79
C GLY A 42 -13.72 4.77 3.71
N TRP A 43 -13.04 3.64 3.47
CA TRP A 43 -13.16 2.43 4.30
C TRP A 43 -12.23 2.48 5.51
N ASP A 44 -11.07 3.12 5.38
CA ASP A 44 -10.12 3.33 6.47
C ASP A 44 -10.34 4.72 7.07
N ASP A 45 -10.69 4.77 8.37
CA ASP A 45 -10.92 6.03 9.09
C ASP A 45 -9.59 6.69 9.52
N PRO A 46 -9.24 7.89 9.02
CA PRO A 46 -8.04 8.61 9.43
C PRO A 46 -8.03 8.96 10.91
N GLY A 47 -9.20 9.09 11.55
CA GLY A 47 -9.33 9.37 12.98
C GLY A 47 -8.95 8.20 13.87
N ALA A 48 -8.78 6.99 13.31
CA ALA A 48 -8.39 5.80 14.06
C ALA A 48 -6.93 5.82 14.53
N ALA A 49 -6.07 6.69 13.96
CA ALA A 49 -4.71 6.89 14.42
C ALA A 49 -4.41 8.38 14.70
N PRO A 50 -3.75 8.71 15.82
CA PRO A 50 -3.46 10.09 16.21
C PRO A 50 -2.23 10.63 15.46
N THR A 51 -2.36 10.83 14.15
CA THR A 51 -1.29 11.26 13.24
C THR A 51 -1.70 12.49 12.44
N ASP A 52 -0.74 13.36 12.12
CA ASP A 52 -0.94 14.42 11.13
C ASP A 52 -0.81 13.85 9.71
N TRP A 53 -1.95 13.64 9.05
CA TRP A 53 -2.00 13.12 7.68
C TRP A 53 -1.65 14.15 6.60
N SER A 54 -1.45 15.42 6.97
CA SER A 54 -0.96 16.44 6.04
C SER A 54 0.56 16.37 5.84
N ASP A 55 1.28 15.75 6.77
CA ASP A 55 2.71 15.47 6.64
C ASP A 55 2.93 14.35 5.59
N PRO A 56 3.68 14.61 4.50
CA PRO A 56 4.03 13.58 3.52
C PRO A 56 4.68 12.35 4.15
N ALA A 57 5.47 12.51 5.22
CA ALA A 57 6.11 11.39 5.92
C ALA A 57 5.07 10.46 6.56
N SER A 58 3.91 10.96 6.97
CA SER A 58 2.81 10.13 7.49
C SER A 58 2.20 9.21 6.43
N LEU A 59 2.33 9.57 5.14
CA LEU A 59 1.79 8.82 4.01
C LEU A 59 2.75 7.76 3.44
N GLU A 60 4.01 7.76 3.87
CA GLU A 60 4.98 6.73 3.48
C GLU A 60 4.59 5.36 4.06
N ALA A 61 4.55 4.34 3.21
CA ALA A 61 4.34 2.95 3.62
C ALA A 61 5.69 2.24 3.84
N MET A 62 5.72 0.91 3.94
CA MET A 62 6.98 0.18 4.15
C MET A 62 7.90 0.22 2.92
N GLY A 63 7.37 0.40 1.70
CA GLY A 63 8.17 0.33 0.48
C GLY A 63 8.85 -1.03 0.33
N LEU A 64 8.08 -2.12 0.53
CA LEU A 64 8.52 -3.46 0.13
C LEU A 64 8.45 -3.60 -1.41
N VAL A 65 7.59 -2.81 -2.05
CA VAL A 65 7.47 -2.66 -3.51
C VAL A 65 7.32 -1.18 -3.87
N ASP A 66 7.77 -0.80 -5.06
CA ASP A 66 7.84 0.61 -5.51
C ASP A 66 6.50 1.19 -5.99
N CYS A 67 5.50 0.32 -6.18
CA CYS A 67 4.15 0.68 -6.57
C CYS A 67 3.26 1.00 -5.35
N VAL A 68 2.11 1.61 -5.62
CA VAL A 68 1.04 1.85 -4.65
C VAL A 68 -0.07 0.83 -4.92
N LEU A 69 -0.58 0.18 -3.89
CA LEU A 69 -1.51 -0.93 -4.03
C LEU A 69 -2.94 -0.48 -3.69
N PHE A 70 -3.90 -0.78 -4.57
CA PHE A 70 -5.33 -0.51 -4.37
C PHE A 70 -6.10 -1.84 -4.30
N PRO A 71 -6.41 -2.37 -3.10
CA PRO A 71 -7.11 -3.64 -2.94
C PRO A 71 -8.63 -3.49 -3.12
N HIS A 72 -9.30 -4.62 -3.35
CA HIS A 72 -10.75 -4.71 -3.58
C HIS A 72 -11.20 -3.88 -4.79
N PHE A 73 -10.40 -3.92 -5.84
CA PHE A 73 -10.73 -3.27 -7.10
C PHE A 73 -11.92 -3.97 -7.76
N SER A 74 -12.82 -3.14 -8.28
CA SER A 74 -13.88 -3.48 -9.22
C SER A 74 -14.01 -2.30 -10.19
N GLU A 75 -14.67 -2.51 -11.32
CA GLU A 75 -14.90 -1.44 -12.32
C GLU A 75 -15.62 -0.21 -11.74
N ASP A 76 -16.42 -0.38 -10.68
CA ASP A 76 -17.06 0.73 -9.97
C ASP A 76 -16.05 1.73 -9.39
N TRP A 77 -14.81 1.28 -9.12
CA TRP A 77 -13.73 2.11 -8.59
C TRP A 77 -12.82 2.70 -9.68
N ALA A 78 -12.99 2.36 -10.96
CA ALA A 78 -12.07 2.77 -12.02
C ALA A 78 -11.95 4.29 -12.14
N SER A 79 -13.08 5.01 -12.06
CA SER A 79 -13.08 6.48 -12.13
C SER A 79 -12.40 7.13 -10.92
N LEU A 80 -12.62 6.57 -9.73
CA LEU A 80 -11.98 7.03 -8.50
C LEU A 80 -10.46 6.85 -8.58
N VAL A 81 -10.00 5.65 -8.95
CA VAL A 81 -8.57 5.35 -9.09
C VAL A 81 -7.93 6.27 -10.13
N ALA A 82 -8.57 6.49 -11.28
CA ALA A 82 -8.04 7.38 -12.31
C ALA A 82 -7.91 8.83 -11.81
N GLN A 83 -8.94 9.35 -11.13
CA GLN A 83 -8.95 10.71 -10.59
C GLN A 83 -7.89 10.90 -9.50
N GLU A 84 -7.86 10.02 -8.49
CA GLU A 84 -6.95 10.13 -7.35
C GLU A 84 -5.50 9.89 -7.75
N SER A 85 -5.25 8.93 -8.65
CA SER A 85 -3.90 8.69 -9.19
C SER A 85 -3.40 9.92 -9.96
N ALA A 86 -4.27 10.61 -10.68
CA ALA A 86 -3.89 11.85 -11.37
C ALA A 86 -3.62 13.00 -10.40
N ALA A 87 -4.49 13.19 -9.42
CA ALA A 87 -4.34 14.23 -8.42
C ALA A 87 -3.06 14.07 -7.57
N ALA A 88 -2.63 12.82 -7.36
CA ALA A 88 -1.44 12.48 -6.58
C ALA A 88 -0.16 12.26 -7.41
N ASP A 89 -0.19 12.45 -8.73
CA ASP A 89 0.93 12.15 -9.66
C ASP A 89 1.46 10.71 -9.53
N LEU A 90 0.53 9.75 -9.40
CA LEU A 90 0.80 8.31 -9.27
C LEU A 90 0.48 7.54 -10.56
N HIS A 91 0.42 8.22 -11.71
CA HIS A 91 0.09 7.60 -12.99
C HIS A 91 1.01 6.41 -13.30
N GLY A 92 0.40 5.26 -13.60
CA GLY A 92 1.13 4.01 -13.89
C GLY A 92 1.83 3.37 -12.70
N ARG A 93 1.70 3.94 -11.49
CA ARG A 93 2.28 3.41 -10.24
C ARG A 93 1.26 2.73 -9.34
N VAL A 94 -0.02 2.84 -9.65
CA VAL A 94 -1.10 2.20 -8.88
C VAL A 94 -1.42 0.83 -9.47
N ILE A 95 -1.30 -0.21 -8.66
CA ILE A 95 -1.66 -1.58 -9.02
C ILE A 95 -2.97 -1.92 -8.31
N CYS A 96 -4.01 -2.18 -9.11
CA CYS A 96 -5.32 -2.60 -8.64
C CYS A 96 -5.35 -4.10 -8.41
N LEU A 97 -5.83 -4.52 -7.24
CA LEU A 97 -5.96 -5.94 -6.88
C LEU A 97 -7.44 -6.29 -6.74
N THR A 98 -7.92 -7.28 -7.49
CA THR A 98 -9.30 -7.79 -7.47
C THR A 98 -9.50 -8.80 -6.33
N ASP A 99 -10.76 -9.04 -5.96
CA ASP A 99 -11.16 -10.04 -4.95
C ASP A 99 -11.57 -11.39 -5.56
N ASP A 100 -11.37 -11.58 -6.87
CA ASP A 100 -11.80 -12.77 -7.63
C ASP A 100 -10.95 -14.03 -7.36
N GLY A 101 -9.97 -13.93 -6.46
CA GLY A 101 -9.09 -15.03 -6.05
C GLY A 101 -7.75 -15.03 -6.79
N GLU A 102 -7.49 -14.08 -7.69
CA GLU A 102 -6.17 -13.87 -8.26
C GLU A 102 -5.23 -13.24 -7.22
N GLN A 103 -4.31 -14.05 -6.69
CA GLN A 103 -3.26 -13.55 -5.80
C GLN A 103 -2.17 -12.90 -6.65
N SER A 104 -1.88 -11.63 -6.37
CA SER A 104 -0.69 -10.98 -6.91
C SER A 104 0.53 -11.39 -6.09
N TYR A 105 1.54 -11.95 -6.77
CA TYR A 105 2.80 -12.35 -6.16
C TYR A 105 3.94 -11.53 -6.75
N ILE A 106 4.81 -11.03 -5.88
CA ILE A 106 6.00 -10.26 -6.25
C ILE A 106 7.20 -10.99 -5.67
N CYS A 107 8.03 -11.56 -6.54
CA CYS A 107 9.39 -11.96 -6.21
C CYS A 107 10.30 -10.75 -6.29
N GLY A 108 11.24 -10.61 -5.35
CA GLY A 108 12.40 -9.76 -5.59
C GLY A 108 13.25 -10.35 -6.72
N ASP A 109 13.96 -9.50 -7.44
CA ASP A 109 14.95 -9.96 -8.41
C ASP A 109 16.07 -10.71 -7.67
N ASP A 110 16.48 -11.86 -8.22
CA ASP A 110 17.70 -12.54 -7.81
C ASP A 110 18.88 -11.61 -8.15
N GLU A 111 19.44 -10.88 -7.17
CA GLU A 111 20.77 -10.27 -7.29
C GLU A 111 21.88 -11.32 -7.13
#